data_AF-A0A1H1M9T5-F1
#
_entry.id   AF-A0A1H1M9T5-F1
#
_cell.length_a   1.000
_cell.length_b   1.000
_cell.length_c   1.000
_cell.angle_alpha   90.00
_cell.angle_beta   90.00
_cell.angle_gamma   90.00
#
_symmetry.space_group_name_H-M   'P 1'
#
loop_
_entity.id
_entity.type
_entity.pdbx_description
1 polymer ?
#
loop_
_entity_poly.entity_id
_entity_poly.type
_entity_poly.pdbx_seq_one_letter_code
_entity_poly.pdbx_strand_id
1 'polypeptide(L)'
;MLTALAPFLLLAPAEPPNPDWNCDEPLRQQEMNWCAAQDYEEADRALNAQWRTAAREAKERDRQRSEAEREHDPRPGHFASLLEAQRAWLAFRNAHCRLEGYVFRGGSAEPMVRSACLAALTRARTAQLREIAANFGA
;
A
#
# COMPACT_ATOMS: atom_id res chain seq x y z
N MET A 1 21.37 -34.78 -4.38
CA MET A 1 20.59 -33.55 -4.56
C MET A 1 19.78 -33.34 -3.29
N LEU A 2 20.21 -32.43 -2.40
CA LEU A 2 19.44 -32.07 -1.21
C LEU A 2 18.51 -30.92 -1.60
N THR A 3 17.21 -31.18 -1.64
CA THR A 3 16.18 -30.14 -1.70
C THR A 3 16.08 -29.47 -0.33
N ALA A 4 16.62 -28.26 -0.21
CA ALA A 4 16.38 -27.42 0.96
C ALA A 4 14.93 -26.91 0.92
N LEU A 5 14.07 -27.47 1.76
CA LEU A 5 12.76 -26.90 2.09
C LEU A 5 13.01 -25.64 2.93
N ALA A 6 12.94 -24.47 2.30
CA ALA A 6 12.91 -23.19 3.03
C ALA A 6 11.56 -23.06 3.76
N PRO A 7 11.54 -22.80 5.07
CA PRO A 7 10.31 -22.64 5.81
C PRO A 7 9.58 -21.39 5.31
N PHE A 8 8.34 -21.58 4.85
CA PHE A 8 7.45 -20.51 4.47
C PHE A 8 7.04 -19.78 5.76
N LEU A 9 7.71 -18.67 6.08
CA LEU A 9 7.33 -17.77 7.17
C LEU A 9 5.95 -17.19 6.82
N LEU A 10 4.89 -17.79 7.36
CA LEU A 10 3.55 -17.22 7.37
C LEU A 10 3.61 -15.94 8.21
N LEU A 11 3.34 -14.79 7.59
CA LEU A 11 3.14 -13.53 8.29
C LEU A 11 1.87 -13.67 9.15
N ALA A 12 2.04 -13.99 10.43
CA ALA A 12 0.96 -13.95 11.40
C ALA A 12 0.55 -12.49 11.66
N PRO A 13 -0.74 -12.22 11.97
CA PRO A 13 -1.16 -10.92 12.48
C PRO A 13 -0.37 -10.60 13.77
N ALA A 14 -0.04 -9.32 13.97
CA ALA A 14 0.65 -8.91 15.18
C ALA A 14 -0.27 -9.15 16.39
N GLU A 15 0.20 -9.91 17.38
CA GLU A 15 -0.49 -10.02 18.66
C GLU A 15 -0.52 -8.64 19.34
N PRO A 16 -1.62 -8.29 20.03
CA PRO A 16 -1.67 -7.04 20.74
C PRO A 16 -0.63 -7.06 21.88
N PRO A 17 0.09 -5.95 22.12
CA PRO A 17 1.08 -5.88 23.20
C PRO A 17 0.43 -5.95 24.60
N ASN A 18 -0.89 -5.79 24.67
CA ASN A 18 -1.70 -6.11 25.84
C ASN A 18 -2.84 -7.06 25.42
N PRO A 19 -2.96 -8.26 26.03
CA PRO A 19 -3.97 -9.24 25.66
C PRO A 19 -5.42 -8.76 25.86
N ASP A 20 -5.64 -7.72 26.67
CA ASP A 20 -6.97 -7.14 26.92
C ASP A 20 -7.42 -6.16 25.82
N TRP A 21 -6.55 -5.79 24.88
CA TRP A 21 -6.88 -4.81 23.83
C TRP A 21 -7.82 -5.40 22.77
N ASN A 22 -8.90 -4.67 22.48
CA ASN A 22 -9.89 -5.01 21.46
C ASN A 22 -10.12 -3.81 20.51
N CYS A 23 -10.03 -4.06 19.20
CA CYS A 23 -10.26 -3.04 18.18
C CYS A 23 -11.72 -2.79 17.84
N ASP A 24 -12.66 -3.59 18.33
CA ASP A 24 -14.09 -3.36 18.15
C ASP A 24 -14.56 -2.13 18.94
N GLU A 25 -14.11 -2.01 20.19
CA GLU A 25 -14.48 -0.92 21.11
C GLU A 25 -13.25 -0.47 21.94
N PRO A 26 -12.25 0.18 21.32
CA PRO A 26 -11.03 0.56 22.02
C PRO A 26 -11.32 1.67 23.04
N LEU A 27 -10.87 1.48 24.29
CA LEU A 27 -11.16 2.37 25.41
C LEU A 27 -9.99 3.29 25.77
N ARG A 28 -8.76 2.85 25.50
CA ARG A 28 -7.54 3.59 25.87
C ARG A 28 -6.87 4.17 24.64
N GLN A 29 -6.31 5.39 24.74
CA GLN A 29 -5.65 6.01 23.59
C GLN A 29 -4.52 5.15 22.99
N GLN A 30 -3.77 4.40 23.81
CA GLN A 30 -2.73 3.49 23.32
C GLN A 30 -3.29 2.32 22.51
N GLU A 31 -4.42 1.79 22.95
CA GLU A 31 -5.17 0.73 22.26
C GLU A 31 -5.75 1.26 20.94
N MET A 32 -6.37 2.45 20.95
CA MET A 32 -6.84 3.13 19.74
C MET A 32 -5.70 3.37 18.73
N ASN A 33 -4.52 3.80 19.21
CA ASN A 33 -3.34 3.98 18.36
C ASN A 33 -2.88 2.67 17.73
N TRP A 34 -2.87 1.58 18.50
CA TRP A 34 -2.48 0.26 18.01
C TRP A 34 -3.48 -0.26 16.97
N CYS A 35 -4.78 -0.16 17.24
CA CYS A 35 -5.83 -0.57 16.31
C CYS A 35 -5.78 0.21 14.99
N ALA A 36 -5.57 1.54 15.06
CA ALA A 36 -5.40 2.34 13.85
C ALA A 36 -4.14 1.95 13.04
N ALA A 37 -3.07 1.55 13.73
CA ALA A 37 -1.87 1.03 13.05
C ALA A 37 -2.13 -0.34 12.39
N GLN A 38 -2.85 -1.25 13.05
CA GLN A 38 -3.23 -2.54 12.48
C GLN A 38 -4.14 -2.38 11.24
N ASP A 39 -5.11 -1.45 11.27
CA ASP A 39 -5.94 -1.12 10.10
C ASP A 39 -5.08 -0.62 8.93
N TYR A 40 -4.10 0.24 9.21
CA TYR A 40 -3.16 0.67 8.18
C TYR A 40 -2.32 -0.48 7.62
N GLU A 41 -1.81 -1.38 8.46
CA GLU A 41 -1.05 -2.54 7.99
C GLU A 41 -1.89 -3.45 7.09
N GLU A 42 -3.17 -3.67 7.42
CA GLU A 42 -4.08 -4.40 6.55
C GLU A 42 -4.28 -3.71 5.19
N ALA A 43 -4.55 -2.40 5.21
CA ALA A 43 -4.66 -1.62 3.99
C ALA A 43 -3.38 -1.69 3.14
N ASP A 44 -2.21 -1.62 3.77
CA ASP A 44 -0.92 -1.67 3.07
C ASP A 44 -0.63 -3.06 2.49
N ARG A 45 -0.99 -4.14 3.20
CA ARG A 45 -0.95 -5.51 2.64
C ARG A 45 -1.83 -5.63 1.40
N ALA A 46 -3.05 -5.11 1.44
CA ALA A 46 -3.97 -5.11 0.31
C ALA A 46 -3.42 -4.30 -0.88
N LEU A 47 -2.83 -3.12 -0.62
CA LEU A 47 -2.18 -2.32 -1.66
C LEU A 47 -1.00 -3.06 -2.30
N ASN A 48 -0.13 -3.69 -1.50
CA ASN A 48 1.03 -4.41 -2.01
C ASN A 48 0.62 -5.65 -2.83
N ALA A 49 -0.45 -6.34 -2.43
CA ALA A 49 -1.04 -7.41 -3.22
C ALA A 49 -1.53 -6.89 -4.58
N GLN A 50 -2.28 -5.79 -4.58
CA GLN A 50 -2.78 -5.19 -5.82
C GLN A 50 -1.67 -4.61 -6.70
N TRP A 51 -0.63 -4.02 -6.11
CA TRP A 51 0.54 -3.51 -6.82
C TRP A 51 1.20 -4.60 -7.67
N ARG A 52 1.35 -5.82 -7.13
CA ARG A 52 1.91 -6.96 -7.88
C ARG A 52 1.09 -7.28 -9.13
N THR A 53 -0.24 -7.19 -9.03
CA THR A 53 -1.15 -7.36 -10.17
C THR A 53 -0.97 -6.23 -11.18
N ALA A 54 -1.12 -4.97 -10.79
CA ALA A 54 -0.98 -3.82 -11.69
C ALA A 54 0.39 -3.77 -12.38
N ALA A 55 1.46 -4.07 -11.64
CA ALA A 55 2.83 -4.13 -12.17
C ALA A 55 3.02 -5.24 -13.21
N ARG A 56 2.37 -6.39 -13.01
CA ARG A 56 2.41 -7.50 -13.98
C ARG A 56 1.70 -7.10 -15.27
N GLU A 57 0.48 -6.58 -15.19
CA GLU A 57 -0.29 -6.17 -16.38
C GLU A 57 0.43 -5.05 -17.15
N ALA A 58 1.00 -4.06 -16.45
CA ALA A 58 1.78 -2.99 -17.08
C ALA A 58 3.00 -3.53 -17.84
N LYS A 59 3.73 -4.51 -17.25
CA LYS A 59 4.86 -5.16 -17.92
C LYS A 59 4.43 -5.97 -19.13
N GLU A 60 3.25 -6.59 -19.07
CA GLU A 60 2.72 -7.35 -20.19
C GLU A 60 2.36 -6.44 -21.37
N ARG A 61 1.78 -5.27 -21.12
CA ARG A 61 1.59 -4.24 -22.15
C ARG A 61 2.89 -3.77 -22.78
N ASP A 62 3.93 -3.59 -21.97
CA ASP A 62 5.24 -3.21 -22.49
C ASP A 62 5.90 -4.31 -23.35
N ARG A 63 5.57 -5.59 -23.13
CA ARG A 63 6.03 -6.70 -23.98
C ARG A 63 5.30 -6.77 -25.31
N GLN A 64 4.02 -6.42 -25.33
CA GLN A 64 3.18 -6.47 -26.53
C GLN A 64 3.56 -5.41 -27.59
N ARG A 65 4.31 -4.36 -27.24
CA ARG A 65 4.75 -3.34 -28.20
C ARG A 65 5.77 -3.90 -29.20
N SER A 66 5.53 -3.68 -30.48
CA SER A 66 6.48 -3.94 -31.56
C SER A 66 7.69 -3.00 -31.49
N GLU A 67 8.77 -3.35 -32.20
CA GLU A 67 9.96 -2.48 -32.34
C GLU A 67 9.60 -1.16 -33.03
N ALA A 68 8.78 -1.21 -34.09
CA ALA A 68 8.34 -0.02 -34.80
C ALA A 68 7.55 0.95 -33.89
N GLU A 69 6.69 0.44 -33.01
CA GLU A 69 5.98 1.26 -32.03
C GLU A 69 6.91 1.89 -30.99
N ARG A 70 7.98 1.18 -30.59
CA ARG A 70 9.01 1.70 -29.66
C ARG A 70 9.88 2.77 -30.32
N GLU A 71 10.17 2.63 -31.60
CA GLU A 71 10.91 3.63 -32.38
C GLU A 71 10.08 4.90 -32.60
N HIS A 72 8.79 4.74 -32.93
CA HIS A 72 7.89 5.86 -33.19
C HIS A 72 7.49 6.64 -31.92
N ASP A 73 7.42 5.95 -30.77
CA ASP A 73 7.11 6.56 -29.47
C ASP A 73 8.15 6.16 -28.40
N PRO A 74 9.16 7.02 -28.15
CA PRO A 74 10.25 6.72 -27.22
C PRO A 74 9.90 7.05 -25.76
N ARG A 75 8.67 7.44 -25.43
CA ARG A 75 8.26 7.75 -24.05
C ARG A 75 8.34 6.51 -23.15
N PRO A 76 8.43 6.68 -21.82
CA PRO A 76 8.46 5.56 -20.89
C PRO A 76 7.25 4.63 -21.04
N GLY A 77 7.50 3.32 -21.00
CA GLY A 77 6.45 2.30 -21.01
C GLY A 77 5.52 2.37 -19.80
N HIS A 78 4.48 1.56 -19.84
CA HIS A 78 3.43 1.47 -18.82
C HIS A 78 4.01 1.16 -17.45
N PHE A 79 4.92 0.19 -17.34
CA PHE A 79 5.47 -0.18 -16.03
C PHE A 79 6.35 0.93 -15.44
N ALA A 80 7.18 1.56 -16.27
CA ALA A 80 8.04 2.66 -15.83
C ALA A 80 7.20 3.85 -15.32
N SER A 81 6.18 4.23 -16.09
CA SER A 81 5.23 5.31 -15.74
C SER A 81 4.41 4.98 -14.48
N LEU A 82 3.93 3.74 -14.36
CA LEU A 82 3.19 3.29 -13.19
C LEU A 82 4.06 3.29 -11.92
N LEU A 83 5.32 2.86 -12.02
CA LEU A 83 6.28 2.86 -10.91
C LEU A 83 6.63 4.28 -10.45
N GLU A 84 6.83 5.20 -11.39
CA GLU A 84 7.04 6.61 -11.08
C GLU A 84 5.84 7.18 -10.33
N ALA A 85 4.62 7.00 -10.86
CA ALA A 85 3.39 7.47 -10.23
C ALA A 85 3.19 6.89 -8.82
N GLN A 86 3.49 5.60 -8.62
CA GLN A 86 3.39 4.95 -7.31
C GLN A 86 4.36 5.54 -6.28
N ARG A 87 5.60 5.83 -6.69
CA ARG A 87 6.61 6.46 -5.82
C ARG A 87 6.22 7.89 -5.45
N ALA A 88 5.75 8.67 -6.41
CA ALA A 88 5.25 10.02 -6.17
C ALA A 88 4.06 10.01 -5.21
N TRP A 89 3.13 9.06 -5.40
CA TRP A 89 1.99 8.88 -4.50
C TRP A 89 2.41 8.52 -3.07
N LEU A 90 3.41 7.66 -2.87
CA LEU A 90 3.93 7.34 -1.54
C LEU A 90 4.50 8.58 -0.84
N ALA A 91 5.25 9.42 -1.56
CA ALA A 91 5.78 10.67 -1.03
C ALA A 91 4.65 11.63 -0.61
N PHE A 92 3.64 11.79 -1.46
CA PHE A 92 2.43 12.55 -1.17
C PHE A 92 1.71 12.01 0.08
N ARG A 93 1.37 10.72 0.11
CA ARG A 93 0.65 10.06 1.22
C ARG A 93 1.37 10.32 2.54
N ASN A 94 2.68 10.10 2.57
CA ASN A 94 3.46 10.22 3.80
C ASN A 94 3.56 11.67 4.28
N ALA A 95 3.67 12.65 3.37
CA ALA A 95 3.70 14.06 3.72
C ALA A 95 2.33 14.56 4.18
N HIS A 96 1.27 14.20 3.45
CA HIS A 96 -0.10 14.55 3.75
C HIS A 96 -0.55 13.97 5.11
N CYS A 97 -0.36 12.68 5.35
CA CYS A 97 -0.79 12.07 6.62
C CYS A 97 0.06 12.51 7.82
N ARG A 98 1.31 12.95 7.60
CA ARG A 98 2.08 13.64 8.65
C ARG A 98 1.46 14.98 9.01
N LEU A 99 1.02 15.76 8.02
CA LEU A 99 0.34 17.04 8.25
C LEU A 99 -1.01 16.84 8.96
N GLU A 100 -1.84 15.88 8.52
CA GLU A 100 -3.11 15.54 9.15
C GLU A 100 -2.94 15.19 10.64
N GLY A 101 -1.91 14.40 10.98
CA GLY A 101 -1.59 14.07 12.37
C GLY A 101 -1.27 15.28 13.25
N TYR A 102 -0.81 16.39 12.66
CA TYR A 102 -0.43 17.59 13.42
C TYR A 102 -1.59 18.33 14.07
N VAL A 103 -2.84 17.97 13.78
CA VAL A 103 -3.99 18.42 14.59
C VAL A 103 -3.84 18.03 16.07
N PHE A 104 -3.08 16.97 16.37
CA PHE A 104 -2.73 16.54 17.71
C PHE A 104 -1.21 16.56 17.96
N ARG A 105 -0.46 17.46 17.32
CA ARG A 105 1.02 17.45 17.36
C ARG A 105 1.57 17.32 18.78
N GLY A 106 2.38 16.30 19.02
CA GLY A 106 3.00 15.99 20.32
C GLY A 106 2.06 15.34 21.34
N GLY A 107 0.78 15.18 20.99
CA GLY A 107 -0.23 14.54 21.81
C GLY A 107 -0.34 13.05 21.55
N SER A 108 -0.99 12.34 22.48
CA SER A 108 -1.16 10.88 22.42
C SER A 108 -2.04 10.40 21.26
N ALA A 109 -2.83 11.28 20.65
CA ALA A 109 -3.72 10.97 19.52
C ALA A 109 -3.12 11.19 18.13
N GLU A 110 -1.97 11.87 18.01
CA GLU A 110 -1.27 12.07 16.72
C GLU A 110 -1.04 10.76 15.93
N PRO A 111 -0.49 9.69 16.52
CA PRO A 111 -0.25 8.45 15.78
C PRO A 111 -1.54 7.76 15.30
N MET A 112 -2.65 7.85 16.05
CA MET A 112 -3.94 7.33 15.62
C MET A 112 -4.45 8.08 14.38
N VAL A 113 -4.50 9.42 14.43
CA VAL A 113 -4.98 10.23 13.30
C VAL A 113 -4.12 10.02 12.06
N ARG A 114 -2.80 9.99 12.24
CA ARG A 114 -1.88 9.70 11.13
C ARG A 114 -2.13 8.33 10.52
N SER A 115 -2.32 7.28 11.34
CA SER A 115 -2.55 5.92 10.85
C SER A 115 -3.89 5.78 10.14
N ALA A 116 -4.94 6.43 10.66
CA ALA A 116 -6.25 6.48 10.00
C ALA A 116 -6.16 7.13 8.60
N CYS A 117 -5.43 8.24 8.47
CA CYS A 117 -5.17 8.86 7.16
C CYS A 117 -4.43 7.91 6.22
N LEU A 118 -3.37 7.25 6.71
CA LEU A 118 -2.58 6.32 5.92
C LEU A 118 -3.45 5.17 5.40
N ALA A 119 -4.31 4.60 6.24
CA ALA A 119 -5.23 3.54 5.87
C ALA A 119 -6.24 3.99 4.80
N ALA A 120 -6.88 5.15 5.00
CA ALA A 120 -7.85 5.71 4.06
C ALA A 120 -7.26 5.95 2.66
N LEU A 121 -6.12 6.65 2.57
CA LEU A 121 -5.46 6.90 1.28
C LEU A 121 -4.95 5.61 0.63
N THR A 122 -4.48 4.65 1.43
CA THR A 122 -3.98 3.37 0.92
C THR A 122 -5.12 2.52 0.32
N ARG A 123 -6.31 2.51 0.95
CA ARG A 123 -7.51 1.90 0.37
C ARG A 123 -7.92 2.56 -0.94
N ALA A 124 -7.95 3.90 -0.98
CA ALA A 124 -8.27 4.65 -2.20
C ALA A 124 -7.29 4.33 -3.34
N ARG A 125 -5.99 4.30 -3.05
CA ARG A 125 -4.98 3.93 -4.05
C ARG A 125 -5.09 2.49 -4.51
N THR A 126 -5.46 1.58 -3.62
CA THR A 126 -5.73 0.17 -3.99
C THR A 126 -6.85 0.08 -5.02
N ALA A 127 -7.93 0.86 -4.86
CA ALA A 127 -9.01 0.93 -5.86
C ALA A 127 -8.51 1.48 -7.21
N GLN A 128 -7.76 2.59 -7.20
CA GLN A 128 -7.15 3.13 -8.42
C GLN A 128 -6.25 2.12 -9.13
N LEU A 129 -5.43 1.36 -8.40
CA LEU A 129 -4.57 0.33 -8.97
C LEU A 129 -5.36 -0.86 -9.55
N ARG A 130 -6.57 -1.14 -9.04
CA ARG A 130 -7.49 -2.13 -9.64
C ARG A 130 -8.02 -1.65 -10.98
N GLU A 131 -8.49 -0.40 -11.04
CA GLU A 131 -8.97 0.21 -12.28
C GLU A 131 -7.86 0.28 -13.33
N ILE A 132 -6.67 0.74 -12.96
CA ILE A 132 -5.50 0.78 -13.86
C ILE A 132 -5.18 -0.62 -14.41
N ALA A 133 -5.13 -1.64 -13.54
CA ALA A 133 -4.86 -3.01 -13.97
C ALA A 133 -5.96 -3.55 -14.91
N ALA A 134 -7.24 -3.25 -14.63
CA ALA A 134 -8.35 -3.65 -15.49
C ALA A 134 -8.27 -2.98 -16.87
N ASN A 135 -7.89 -1.70 -16.93
CA ASN A 135 -7.69 -0.99 -18.19
C ASN A 135 -6.50 -1.55 -18.99
N PHE A 136 -5.49 -2.11 -18.32
CA PHE A 136 -4.44 -2.87 -18.98
C PHE A 136 -4.87 -4.29 -19.35
N GLY A 137 -6.00 -4.82 -18.92
CA GLY A 137 -6.51 -6.12 -19.35
C GLY A 137 -7.55 -6.05 -20.48
N ALA A 138 -8.16 -4.88 -20.68
CA ALA A 138 -9.17 -4.61 -21.72
C ALA A 138 -8.56 -4.46 -23.12
#